data_AF-A0ABD1WUQ6-F1
#
_entry.id   AF-A0ABD1WUQ6-F1
#
_cell.length_a   1.000
_cell.length_b   1.000
_cell.length_c   1.000
_cell.angle_alpha   90.00
_cell.angle_beta   90.00
_cell.angle_gamma   90.00
#
_symmetry.space_group_name_H-M   'P 1'
#
loop_
_entity.id
_entity.type
_entity.pdbx_description
1 polymer ?
#
loop_
_entity_poly.entity_id
_entity_poly.type
_entity_poly.pdbx_seq_one_letter_code
_entity_poly.pdbx_strand_id
1 'polypeptide(L)'
;MHESFQINNLEAFSYFVIKYENDLKFLRSSPFLHRLKCILSSEWNPSEPYYYPTLNFLNHLESLSILFRASGIISNLISLPLTLRKLTLTDFKLNSKEMKMIGELPKLEVLKLESAVIEDYQWNPNEGEFQQLRFLKLDNFLLVELNVSSDNFPRLEQLVLRRFDTAIPSSVGDIPTLVKIKVERCEKQVEESALKILEEQTDELLKVIIISW
;
A
#
# COMPACT_ATOMS: atom_id res chain seq x y z
N MET A 1 5.30 -33.28 -30.58
CA MET A 1 6.11 -33.23 -29.37
C MET A 1 5.82 -31.89 -28.72
N HIS A 2 4.99 -31.88 -27.67
CA HIS A 2 4.62 -30.67 -26.92
C HIS A 2 5.75 -30.42 -25.92
N GLU A 3 6.60 -29.42 -26.17
CA GLU A 3 7.53 -28.94 -25.14
C GLU A 3 6.75 -28.14 -24.11
N SER A 4 6.55 -28.75 -22.95
CA SER A 4 6.04 -28.09 -21.76
C SER A 4 7.07 -27.09 -21.26
N PHE A 5 6.77 -25.79 -21.37
CA PHE A 5 7.53 -24.75 -20.68
C PHE A 5 7.37 -24.91 -19.17
N GLN A 6 8.33 -25.56 -18.51
CA GLN A 6 8.41 -25.64 -17.05
C GLN A 6 8.94 -24.31 -16.51
N ILE A 7 8.04 -23.48 -15.97
CA ILE A 7 8.33 -22.19 -15.34
C ILE A 7 8.71 -22.40 -13.85
N ASN A 8 9.57 -23.38 -13.56
CA ASN A 8 9.70 -23.86 -12.18
C ASN A 8 10.63 -23.03 -11.28
N ASN A 9 11.27 -21.96 -11.79
CA ASN A 9 12.28 -21.18 -11.05
C ASN A 9 12.13 -19.65 -11.18
N LEU A 10 10.93 -19.12 -11.48
CA LEU A 10 10.77 -17.66 -11.57
C LEU A 10 10.62 -17.01 -10.19
N GLU A 11 11.66 -16.31 -9.76
CA GLU A 11 11.70 -15.58 -8.48
C GLU A 11 10.95 -14.22 -8.51
N ALA A 12 10.67 -13.70 -9.70
CA ALA A 12 9.92 -12.45 -9.87
C ALA A 12 9.16 -12.38 -11.20
N PHE A 13 7.87 -12.01 -11.15
CA PHE A 13 7.13 -11.56 -12.34
C PHE A 13 7.07 -10.03 -12.37
N SER A 14 7.48 -9.45 -13.49
CA SER A 14 7.18 -8.05 -13.81
C SER A 14 6.04 -7.99 -14.84
N TYR A 15 4.89 -7.45 -14.44
CA TYR A 15 3.74 -7.10 -15.30
C TYR A 15 2.87 -8.28 -15.76
N PHE A 16 2.48 -9.16 -14.83
CA PHE A 16 1.52 -10.23 -15.10
C PHE A 16 0.08 -9.66 -15.16
N VAL A 17 -0.63 -9.81 -16.28
CA VAL A 17 -2.01 -9.35 -16.39
C VAL A 17 -2.95 -10.44 -15.90
N ILE A 18 -3.81 -10.12 -14.95
CA ILE A 18 -4.86 -11.00 -14.43
C ILE A 18 -6.20 -10.41 -14.86
N LYS A 19 -6.92 -11.14 -15.69
CA LYS A 19 -8.28 -10.82 -16.11
C LYS A 19 -9.30 -11.78 -15.49
N TYR A 20 -8.95 -13.06 -15.40
CA TYR A 20 -9.83 -14.12 -14.93
C TYR A 20 -9.08 -15.13 -14.03
N GLU A 21 -9.82 -15.97 -13.30
CA GLU A 21 -9.26 -17.02 -12.44
C GLU A 21 -8.31 -17.97 -13.20
N ASN A 22 -8.57 -18.21 -14.49
CA ASN A 22 -7.71 -19.05 -15.31
C ASN A 22 -6.29 -18.51 -15.45
N ASP A 23 -6.08 -17.19 -15.33
CA ASP A 23 -4.76 -16.57 -15.40
C ASP A 23 -3.93 -16.92 -14.14
N LEU A 24 -4.58 -17.27 -13.03
CA LEU A 24 -3.90 -17.68 -11.80
C LEU A 24 -3.24 -19.06 -11.91
N LYS A 25 -3.56 -19.87 -12.94
CA LYS A 25 -2.94 -21.20 -13.13
C LYS A 25 -1.42 -21.12 -13.22
N PHE A 26 -0.88 -20.07 -13.86
CA PHE A 26 0.56 -19.85 -13.96
C PHE A 26 1.20 -19.51 -12.61
N LEU A 27 0.49 -18.73 -11.79
CA LEU A 27 0.93 -18.39 -10.44
C LEU A 27 0.91 -19.62 -9.52
N ARG A 28 -0.10 -20.50 -9.66
CA ARG A 28 -0.19 -21.76 -8.91
C ARG A 28 0.95 -22.73 -9.26
N SER A 29 1.47 -22.67 -10.49
CA SER A 29 2.64 -23.45 -10.93
C SER A 29 3.98 -22.86 -10.46
N SER A 30 3.97 -21.70 -9.78
CA SER A 30 5.18 -20.98 -9.35
C SER A 30 5.24 -20.85 -7.82
N PRO A 31 5.43 -21.95 -7.07
CA PRO A 31 5.30 -21.95 -5.61
C PRO A 31 6.36 -21.09 -4.90
N PHE A 32 7.54 -20.89 -5.49
CA PHE A 32 8.64 -20.10 -4.91
C PHE A 32 8.63 -18.63 -5.32
N LEU A 33 7.49 -18.13 -5.81
CA LEU A 33 7.39 -16.74 -6.25
C LEU A 33 7.50 -15.79 -5.05
N HIS A 34 8.63 -15.08 -4.95
CA HIS A 34 8.87 -14.11 -3.87
C HIS A 34 8.37 -12.71 -4.20
N ARG A 35 8.30 -12.35 -5.49
CA ARG A 35 7.86 -11.03 -5.93
C ARG A 35 6.90 -11.10 -7.12
N LEU A 36 5.77 -10.41 -7.00
CA LEU A 36 4.77 -10.33 -8.04
C LEU A 36 4.43 -8.86 -8.30
N LYS A 37 4.55 -8.44 -9.56
CA LYS A 37 3.89 -7.25 -10.06
C LYS A 37 2.81 -7.67 -11.04
N CYS A 38 1.56 -7.33 -10.76
CA CYS A 38 0.45 -7.66 -11.62
C CYS A 38 -0.43 -6.45 -11.95
N ILE A 39 -1.12 -6.57 -13.08
CA ILE A 39 -2.15 -5.63 -13.52
C ILE A 39 -3.46 -6.39 -13.44
N LEU A 40 -4.37 -5.91 -12.62
CA LEU A 40 -5.74 -6.39 -12.61
C LEU A 40 -6.49 -5.60 -13.68
N SER A 41 -6.96 -6.31 -14.70
CA SER A 41 -7.70 -5.73 -15.81
C SER A 41 -9.04 -6.45 -15.88
N SER A 42 -10.11 -5.76 -15.52
CA SER A 42 -11.44 -6.25 -15.84
C SER A 42 -11.90 -5.66 -17.16
N GLU A 43 -12.51 -6.47 -18.01
CA GLU A 43 -13.32 -5.93 -19.09
C GLU A 43 -14.58 -5.33 -18.46
N TRP A 44 -14.94 -4.09 -18.82
CA TRP A 44 -16.14 -3.46 -18.30
C TRP A 44 -17.34 -4.28 -18.77
N ASN A 45 -18.01 -4.93 -17.81
CA ASN A 45 -19.23 -5.66 -18.05
C ASN A 45 -20.29 -5.16 -17.05
N PRO A 46 -21.32 -4.42 -17.49
CA PRO A 46 -22.35 -3.91 -16.58
C PRO A 46 -23.21 -5.03 -15.96
N SER A 47 -23.10 -6.26 -16.46
CA SER A 47 -23.85 -7.44 -15.98
C SER A 47 -23.08 -8.31 -14.98
N GLU A 48 -21.78 -8.08 -14.78
CA GLU A 48 -20.96 -8.91 -13.88
C GLU A 48 -20.14 -8.05 -12.91
N PRO A 49 -20.02 -8.46 -11.63
CA PRO A 49 -19.12 -7.80 -10.71
C PRO A 49 -17.67 -7.95 -11.19
N TYR A 50 -16.84 -6.95 -10.88
CA TYR A 50 -15.41 -7.01 -11.14
C TYR A 50 -14.77 -8.24 -10.50
N TYR A 51 -13.94 -8.97 -11.27
CA TYR A 51 -13.20 -10.11 -10.76
C TYR A 51 -12.00 -9.65 -9.92
N TYR A 52 -11.92 -10.12 -8.67
CA TYR A 52 -10.82 -9.88 -7.74
C TYR A 52 -10.11 -11.19 -7.42
N PRO A 53 -8.86 -11.38 -7.86
CA PRO A 53 -8.15 -12.62 -7.59
C PRO A 53 -7.78 -12.75 -6.12
N THR A 54 -7.97 -13.95 -5.58
CA THR A 54 -7.45 -14.32 -4.27
C THR A 54 -6.01 -14.76 -4.44
N LEU A 55 -5.06 -14.12 -3.75
CA LEU A 55 -3.62 -14.39 -3.92
C LEU A 55 -2.98 -15.12 -2.73
N ASN A 56 -3.75 -15.41 -1.68
CA ASN A 56 -3.26 -16.04 -0.44
C ASN A 56 -2.56 -17.39 -0.62
N PHE A 57 -2.75 -18.09 -1.73
CA PHE A 57 -2.05 -19.34 -2.04
C PHE A 57 -0.56 -19.15 -2.33
N LEU A 58 -0.11 -17.91 -2.58
CA LEU A 58 1.29 -17.56 -2.81
C LEU A 58 2.07 -17.44 -1.49
N ASN A 59 2.28 -18.59 -0.83
CA ASN A 59 2.80 -18.69 0.55
C ASN A 59 4.26 -18.24 0.75
N HIS A 60 4.98 -17.91 -0.32
CA HIS A 60 6.37 -17.41 -0.25
C HIS A 60 6.48 -15.96 -0.75
N LEU A 61 5.36 -15.33 -1.10
CA LEU A 61 5.34 -13.99 -1.67
C LEU A 61 5.63 -12.95 -0.60
N GLU A 62 6.73 -12.20 -0.78
CA GLU A 62 7.15 -11.15 0.14
C GLU A 62 6.89 -9.75 -0.43
N SER A 63 6.84 -9.60 -1.75
CA SER A 63 6.56 -8.31 -2.40
C SER A 63 5.44 -8.44 -3.43
N LEU A 64 4.41 -7.63 -3.26
CA LEU A 64 3.29 -7.53 -4.19
C LEU A 64 3.08 -6.08 -4.64
N SER A 65 3.00 -5.89 -5.95
CA SER A 65 2.60 -4.61 -6.56
C SER A 65 1.43 -4.88 -7.48
N ILE A 66 0.35 -4.14 -7.29
CA ILE A 66 -0.87 -4.31 -8.07
C ILE A 66 -1.25 -2.97 -8.66
N LEU A 67 -1.51 -2.97 -9.96
CA LEU A 67 -2.15 -1.86 -10.68
C LEU A 67 -3.57 -2.29 -11.03
N PHE A 68 -4.58 -1.53 -10.61
CA PHE A 68 -5.97 -1.81 -10.97
C PHE A 68 -6.40 -0.91 -12.13
N ARG A 69 -6.66 -1.52 -13.29
CA ARG A 69 -7.15 -0.81 -14.48
C ARG A 69 -8.66 -1.02 -14.64
N ALA A 70 -9.45 -0.50 -13.71
CA ALA A 70 -10.91 -0.45 -13.88
C ALA A 70 -11.53 0.77 -13.20
N SER A 71 -12.72 1.16 -13.64
CA SER A 71 -13.45 2.35 -13.17
C SER A 71 -14.46 2.03 -12.05
N GLY A 72 -14.11 1.12 -11.13
CA GLY A 72 -15.07 0.54 -10.17
C GLY A 72 -14.58 0.48 -8.72
N ILE A 73 -15.55 0.45 -7.80
CA ILE A 73 -15.29 0.17 -6.38
C ILE A 73 -14.87 -1.27 -6.24
N ILE A 74 -13.80 -1.50 -5.51
CA ILE A 74 -13.41 -2.84 -5.14
C ILE A 74 -14.29 -3.28 -3.98
N SER A 75 -15.15 -4.25 -4.25
CA SER A 75 -15.85 -4.98 -3.20
C SER A 75 -15.15 -6.32 -3.04
N ASN A 76 -14.51 -6.52 -1.89
CA ASN A 76 -13.76 -7.71 -1.50
C ASN A 76 -12.36 -7.80 -2.11
N LEU A 77 -11.56 -6.74 -1.92
CA LEU A 77 -10.14 -6.80 -2.20
C LEU A 77 -9.49 -7.99 -1.46
N ILE A 78 -9.02 -8.95 -2.26
CA ILE A 78 -7.77 -9.71 -2.11
C ILE A 78 -7.53 -10.26 -0.70
N SER A 79 -7.73 -11.58 -0.53
CA SER A 79 -6.97 -12.26 0.52
C SER A 79 -5.50 -12.23 0.14
N LEU A 80 -4.75 -11.34 0.80
CA LEU A 80 -3.33 -11.13 0.62
C LEU A 80 -2.54 -12.24 1.32
N PRO A 81 -1.38 -12.67 0.78
CA PRO A 81 -0.48 -13.57 1.50
C PRO A 81 0.01 -12.96 2.81
N LEU A 82 -0.07 -13.73 3.90
CA LEU A 82 0.43 -13.31 5.22
C LEU A 82 1.97 -13.16 5.27
N THR A 83 2.68 -13.62 4.24
CA THR A 83 4.13 -13.49 4.10
C THR A 83 4.58 -12.14 3.54
N LEU A 84 3.65 -11.27 3.12
CA LEU A 84 3.98 -10.00 2.52
C LEU A 84 4.75 -9.10 3.49
N ARG A 85 5.89 -8.62 2.99
CA ARG A 85 6.71 -7.56 3.60
C ARG A 85 6.55 -6.23 2.88
N LYS A 86 6.18 -6.27 1.60
CA LYS A 86 5.96 -5.07 0.78
C LYS A 86 4.68 -5.17 -0.03
N LEU A 87 3.84 -4.15 0.11
CA LEU A 87 2.63 -3.98 -0.68
C LEU A 87 2.66 -2.63 -1.39
N THR A 88 2.29 -2.63 -2.67
CA THR A 88 2.05 -1.43 -3.47
C THR A 88 0.73 -1.59 -4.20
N LEU A 89 -0.20 -0.67 -3.95
CA LEU A 89 -1.50 -0.62 -4.60
C LEU A 89 -1.58 0.68 -5.40
N THR A 90 -1.81 0.55 -6.71
CA THR A 90 -1.93 1.67 -7.64
C THR A 90 -3.31 1.69 -8.29
N ASP A 91 -3.98 2.84 -8.28
CA ASP A 91 -5.32 3.07 -8.84
C ASP A 91 -6.43 2.24 -8.13
N PHE A 92 -6.36 2.14 -6.80
CA PHE A 92 -7.35 1.41 -5.97
C PHE A 92 -8.34 2.35 -5.28
N LYS A 93 -9.62 1.96 -5.21
CA LYS A 93 -10.58 2.48 -4.23
C LYS A 93 -10.74 1.46 -3.11
N LEU A 94 -10.35 1.84 -1.90
CA LEU A 94 -10.32 1.01 -0.69
C LEU A 94 -11.44 1.40 0.28
N ASN A 95 -11.96 0.46 1.04
CA ASN A 95 -12.84 0.74 2.19
C ASN A 95 -12.14 0.43 3.53
N SER A 96 -12.79 0.79 4.63
CA SER A 96 -12.28 0.58 5.99
C SER A 96 -11.94 -0.89 6.30
N LYS A 97 -12.72 -1.85 5.76
CA LYS A 97 -12.44 -3.30 5.93
C LYS A 97 -11.15 -3.71 5.22
N GLU A 98 -10.87 -3.16 4.05
CA GLU A 98 -9.67 -3.48 3.26
C GLU A 98 -8.42 -2.87 3.88
N MET A 99 -8.51 -1.63 4.38
CA MET A 99 -7.42 -1.01 5.13
C MET A 99 -7.08 -1.81 6.39
N LYS A 100 -8.09 -2.28 7.13
CA LYS A 100 -7.90 -3.18 8.28
C LYS A 100 -7.18 -4.47 7.89
N MET A 101 -7.61 -5.15 6.83
CA MET A 101 -6.94 -6.37 6.35
C MET A 101 -5.47 -6.14 5.99
N ILE A 102 -5.13 -4.99 5.40
CA ILE A 102 -3.74 -4.61 5.13
C ILE A 102 -2.99 -4.34 6.44
N GLY A 103 -3.61 -3.64 7.38
CA GLY A 103 -3.06 -3.34 8.70
C GLY A 103 -2.77 -4.58 9.54
N GLU A 104 -3.53 -5.64 9.38
CA GLU A 104 -3.36 -6.92 10.10
C GLU A 104 -2.28 -7.82 9.49
N LEU A 105 -1.62 -7.42 8.38
CA LEU A 105 -0.56 -8.23 7.78
C LEU A 105 0.66 -8.34 8.72
N PRO A 106 1.03 -9.55 9.15
CA PRO A 106 1.93 -9.73 10.29
C PRO A 106 3.39 -9.42 10.00
N LYS A 107 3.76 -9.26 8.72
CA LYS A 107 5.15 -9.01 8.27
C LYS A 107 5.28 -7.74 7.43
N LEU A 108 4.22 -6.95 7.29
CA LEU A 108 4.20 -5.82 6.37
C LEU A 108 5.11 -4.69 6.87
N GLU A 109 6.22 -4.47 6.17
CA GLU A 109 7.22 -3.43 6.48
C GLU A 109 7.09 -2.21 5.57
N VAL A 110 6.59 -2.39 4.34
CA VAL A 110 6.52 -1.35 3.32
C VAL A 110 5.11 -1.31 2.72
N LEU A 111 4.43 -0.17 2.88
CA LEU A 111 3.15 0.11 2.24
C LEU A 111 3.27 1.32 1.32
N LYS A 112 2.77 1.18 0.10
CA LYS A 112 2.66 2.27 -0.87
C LYS A 112 1.26 2.30 -1.45
N LEU A 113 0.59 3.43 -1.31
CA LEU A 113 -0.70 3.70 -1.92
C LEU A 113 -0.50 4.83 -2.93
N GLU A 114 -0.72 4.52 -4.20
CA GLU A 114 -0.43 5.42 -5.32
C GLU A 114 -1.71 5.64 -6.14
N SER A 115 -2.15 6.89 -6.31
CA SER A 115 -3.42 7.21 -6.98
C SER A 115 -4.61 6.42 -6.40
N ALA A 116 -4.64 6.23 -5.09
CA ALA A 116 -5.68 5.47 -4.40
C ALA A 116 -6.59 6.40 -3.57
N VAL A 117 -7.77 5.92 -3.20
CA VAL A 117 -8.76 6.65 -2.41
C VAL A 117 -9.40 5.74 -1.36
N ILE A 118 -9.72 6.27 -0.18
CA ILE A 118 -10.55 5.57 0.81
C ILE A 118 -11.99 6.06 0.66
N GLU A 119 -12.95 5.12 0.64
CA GLU A 119 -14.37 5.41 0.40
C GLU A 119 -14.96 6.44 1.37
N ASP A 120 -14.60 6.34 2.64
CA ASP A 120 -15.05 7.27 3.69
C ASP A 120 -14.21 8.55 3.74
N TYR A 121 -13.19 8.67 2.88
CA TYR A 121 -12.17 9.73 2.87
C TYR A 121 -11.47 9.96 4.22
N GLN A 122 -11.62 9.04 5.17
CA GLN A 122 -10.99 9.07 6.47
C GLN A 122 -10.13 7.83 6.63
N TRP A 123 -8.93 8.01 7.18
CA TRP A 123 -8.11 6.89 7.59
C TRP A 123 -7.83 6.97 9.08
N ASN A 124 -8.45 6.05 9.82
CA ASN A 124 -8.25 5.87 11.26
C ASN A 124 -7.90 4.39 11.52
N PRO A 125 -6.61 4.03 11.58
CA PRO A 125 -6.21 2.66 11.89
C PRO A 125 -6.65 2.26 13.30
N ASN A 126 -7.09 1.02 13.46
CA ASN A 126 -7.40 0.48 14.78
C ASN A 126 -6.12 0.19 15.58
N GLU A 127 -6.26 0.06 16.90
CA GLU A 127 -5.18 -0.42 17.77
C GLU A 127 -4.67 -1.78 17.28
N GLY A 128 -3.35 -1.94 17.21
CA GLY A 128 -2.71 -3.19 16.76
C GLY A 128 -2.62 -3.38 15.24
N GLU A 129 -3.08 -2.43 14.43
CA GLU A 129 -2.80 -2.43 12.98
C GLU A 129 -1.39 -1.91 12.69
N PHE A 130 -0.81 -2.27 11.53
CA PHE A 130 0.46 -1.80 10.96
C PHE A 130 1.70 -1.91 11.88
N GLN A 131 1.70 -2.88 12.80
CA GLN A 131 2.73 -3.02 13.85
C GLN A 131 4.16 -3.31 13.37
N GLN A 132 4.32 -3.77 12.12
CA GLN A 132 5.62 -4.01 11.49
C GLN A 132 6.02 -2.94 10.48
N LEU A 133 5.15 -1.95 10.23
CA LEU A 133 5.32 -0.99 9.14
C LEU A 133 6.49 -0.04 9.46
N ARG A 134 7.47 0.00 8.56
CA ARG A 134 8.66 0.87 8.63
C ARG A 134 8.64 1.97 7.60
N PHE A 135 7.97 1.75 6.46
CA PHE A 135 7.88 2.71 5.38
C PHE A 135 6.44 2.85 4.90
N LEU A 136 5.94 4.09 4.90
CA LEU A 136 4.66 4.45 4.34
C LEU A 136 4.84 5.49 3.24
N LYS A 137 4.28 5.23 2.05
CA LYS A 137 4.15 6.22 0.98
C LYS A 137 2.70 6.42 0.58
N LEU A 138 2.27 7.66 0.58
CA LEU A 138 0.99 8.13 0.03
C LEU A 138 1.29 9.08 -1.13
N ASP A 139 0.87 8.73 -2.34
CA ASP A 139 1.16 9.51 -3.55
C ASP A 139 -0.10 9.71 -4.36
N ASN A 140 -0.56 10.96 -4.50
CA ASN A 140 -1.86 11.29 -5.10
C ASN A 140 -2.99 10.51 -4.42
N PHE A 141 -2.98 10.50 -3.09
CA PHE A 141 -3.91 9.75 -2.26
C PHE A 141 -4.99 10.71 -1.76
N LEU A 142 -6.24 10.48 -2.17
CA LEU A 142 -7.35 11.38 -1.82
C LEU A 142 -7.89 11.02 -0.44
N LEU A 143 -7.77 11.97 0.49
CA LEU A 143 -8.15 11.79 1.88
C LEU A 143 -8.54 13.17 2.47
N VAL A 144 -9.60 13.19 3.27
CA VAL A 144 -10.12 14.40 3.93
C VAL A 144 -9.51 14.54 5.32
N GLU A 145 -9.35 13.43 6.05
CA GLU A 145 -8.71 13.42 7.38
C GLU A 145 -7.81 12.21 7.58
N LEU A 146 -6.57 12.48 8.02
CA LEU A 146 -5.59 11.48 8.40
C LEU A 146 -5.61 11.44 9.93
N ASN A 147 -6.16 10.40 10.54
CA ASN A 147 -6.27 10.31 12.00
C ASN A 147 -5.41 9.14 12.45
N VAL A 148 -4.10 9.38 12.56
CA VAL A 148 -3.13 8.37 12.96
C VAL A 148 -2.63 8.64 14.36
N SER A 149 -2.64 7.63 15.22
CA SER A 149 -1.95 7.65 16.52
C SER A 149 -0.54 7.08 16.37
N SER A 150 0.37 7.47 17.25
CA SER A 150 1.70 6.86 17.35
C SER A 150 1.62 5.35 17.62
N ASP A 151 0.59 4.90 18.34
CA ASP A 151 0.33 3.49 18.64
C ASP A 151 -0.01 2.64 17.40
N ASN A 152 -0.51 3.26 16.33
CA ASN A 152 -0.82 2.56 15.09
C ASN A 152 0.44 2.24 14.27
N PHE A 153 1.54 2.96 14.49
CA PHE A 153 2.75 2.85 13.66
C PHE A 153 4.02 2.83 14.50
N PRO A 154 4.15 1.94 15.50
CA PRO A 154 5.23 2.01 16.50
C PRO A 154 6.64 1.83 15.90
N ARG A 155 6.73 1.28 14.68
CA ARG A 155 8.00 1.00 13.97
C ARG A 155 8.21 1.86 12.72
N LEU A 156 7.39 2.87 12.47
CA LEU A 156 7.47 3.66 11.25
C LEU A 156 8.72 4.53 11.26
N GLU A 157 9.65 4.22 10.36
CA GLU A 157 10.92 4.91 10.19
C GLU A 157 10.81 6.06 9.18
N GLN A 158 9.97 5.89 8.14
CA GLN A 158 9.86 6.86 7.06
C GLN A 158 8.43 7.06 6.56
N LEU A 159 8.00 8.32 6.53
CA LEU A 159 6.78 8.78 5.88
C LEU A 159 7.13 9.54 4.59
N VAL A 160 6.47 9.19 3.48
CA VAL A 160 6.58 9.90 2.21
C VAL A 160 5.19 10.32 1.74
N LEU A 161 4.98 11.63 1.62
CA LEU A 161 3.77 12.24 1.09
C LEU A 161 4.11 12.90 -0.24
N ARG A 162 3.35 12.59 -1.28
CA ARG A 162 3.54 13.18 -2.60
C ARG A 162 2.21 13.57 -3.22
N ARG A 163 2.09 14.77 -3.80
CA ARG A 163 0.81 15.25 -4.36
C ARG A 163 -0.33 15.05 -3.36
N PHE A 164 -0.05 15.39 -2.11
CA PHE A 164 -0.95 15.23 -0.98
C PHE A 164 -1.45 16.60 -0.57
N ASP A 165 -2.70 16.68 -0.15
CA ASP A 165 -3.35 17.94 0.21
C ASP A 165 -3.63 18.02 1.70
N THR A 166 -3.85 16.92 2.42
CA THR A 166 -4.17 16.93 3.87
C THR A 166 -2.96 17.21 4.77
N ALA A 167 -3.14 18.07 5.78
CA ALA A 167 -2.11 18.32 6.80
C ALA A 167 -1.73 17.05 7.58
N ILE A 168 -0.48 16.98 8.02
CA ILE A 168 0.05 15.87 8.82
C ILE A 168 -0.39 16.06 10.29
N PRO A 169 -1.00 15.05 10.93
CA PRO A 169 -1.31 15.10 12.35
C PRO A 169 -0.06 15.24 13.20
N SER A 170 -0.12 16.06 14.26
CA SER A 170 1.01 16.24 15.19
C SER A 170 1.42 14.93 15.87
N SER A 171 0.48 14.01 16.07
CA SER A 171 0.72 12.66 16.61
C SER A 171 1.69 11.81 15.78
N VAL A 172 1.92 12.15 14.51
CA VAL A 172 3.01 11.54 13.72
C VAL A 172 4.38 11.87 14.32
N GLY A 173 4.54 13.05 14.92
CA GLY A 173 5.72 13.44 15.67
C GLY A 173 5.96 12.59 16.91
N ASP A 174 4.92 12.01 17.51
CA ASP A 174 5.05 11.18 18.71
C ASP A 174 5.56 9.76 18.40
N ILE A 175 5.78 9.41 17.13
CA ILE A 175 6.30 8.10 16.73
C ILE A 175 7.82 8.05 17.01
N PRO A 176 8.28 7.23 17.98
CA PRO A 176 9.66 7.27 18.46
C PRO A 176 10.68 6.75 17.45
N THR A 177 10.23 5.97 16.45
CA THR A 177 11.10 5.39 15.42
C THR A 177 11.19 6.25 14.17
N LEU A 178 10.42 7.33 14.07
CA LEU A 178 10.32 8.15 12.88
C LEU A 178 11.59 9.00 12.71
N VAL A 179 12.36 8.67 11.67
CA VAL A 179 13.61 9.39 11.36
C VAL A 179 13.48 10.27 10.13
N LYS A 180 12.40 10.13 9.35
CA LYS A 180 12.26 10.86 8.10
C LYS A 180 10.81 11.13 7.69
N ILE A 181 10.52 12.40 7.40
CA ILE A 181 9.32 12.84 6.67
C ILE A 181 9.78 13.44 5.34
N LYS A 182 9.25 12.94 4.23
CA LYS A 182 9.49 13.48 2.90
C LYS A 182 8.18 14.02 2.32
N VAL A 183 8.15 15.29 1.99
CA VAL A 183 7.00 15.98 1.38
C VAL A 183 7.40 16.40 -0.03
N GLU A 184 6.69 15.91 -1.05
CA GLU A 184 7.01 16.16 -2.45
C GLU A 184 5.80 16.67 -3.22
N ARG A 185 5.86 17.89 -3.77
CA ARG A 185 4.76 18.45 -4.59
C ARG A 185 3.40 18.42 -3.87
N CYS A 186 3.39 18.71 -2.56
CA CYS A 186 2.18 18.74 -1.74
C CYS A 186 1.67 20.17 -1.57
N GLU A 187 0.47 20.32 -1.01
CA GLU A 187 -0.07 21.62 -0.62
C GLU A 187 0.73 22.23 0.55
N LYS A 188 0.71 23.56 0.64
CA LYS A 188 1.48 24.33 1.63
C LYS A 188 1.21 23.89 3.08
N GLN A 189 -0.03 23.52 3.39
CA GLN A 189 -0.41 23.04 4.72
C GLN A 189 0.27 21.72 5.12
N VAL A 190 0.61 20.85 4.14
CA VAL A 190 1.36 19.62 4.38
C VAL A 190 2.82 19.94 4.72
N GLU A 191 3.40 20.93 4.04
CA GLU A 191 4.75 21.42 4.33
C GLU A 191 4.82 22.07 5.73
N GLU A 192 3.87 22.95 6.04
CA GLU A 192 3.79 23.65 7.33
C GLU A 192 3.62 22.66 8.50
N SER A 193 2.75 21.65 8.36
CA SER A 193 2.58 20.61 9.38
C SER A 193 3.82 19.73 9.55
N ALA A 194 4.52 19.38 8.47
CA ALA A 194 5.77 18.63 8.57
C ALA A 194 6.87 19.43 9.31
N LEU A 195 6.97 20.73 9.05
CA LEU A 195 7.92 21.62 9.75
C LEU A 195 7.55 21.78 11.22
N LYS A 196 6.26 21.96 11.53
CA LYS A 196 5.79 22.04 12.91
C LYS A 196 6.14 20.78 13.71
N ILE A 197 5.95 19.59 13.13
CA ILE A 197 6.37 18.33 13.75
C ILE A 197 7.88 18.33 14.05
N LEU A 198 8.71 18.86 13.14
CA LEU A 198 10.15 18.97 13.36
C LEU A 198 10.50 19.96 14.49
N GLU A 199 9.80 21.08 14.59
CA GLU A 199 10.01 22.10 15.63
C GLU A 199 9.61 21.59 17.02
N GLU A 200 8.55 20.80 17.10
CA GLU A 200 8.07 20.19 18.35
C GLU A 200 8.91 18.98 18.77
N GLN A 201 9.71 18.42 17.86
CA GLN A 201 10.50 17.24 18.14
C GLN A 201 11.75 17.56 18.96
N THR A 202 11.94 16.81 20.04
CA THR A 202 13.11 16.98 20.92
C THR A 202 14.32 16.16 20.50
N ASP A 203 14.13 15.20 19.59
CA ASP A 203 15.17 14.34 19.01
C ASP A 203 15.72 14.92 17.70
N GLU A 204 17.02 15.24 17.67
CA GLU A 204 17.73 15.79 16.52
C GLU A 204 17.85 14.82 15.32
N LEU A 205 17.38 13.58 15.44
CA LEU A 205 17.48 12.57 14.39
C LEU A 205 16.40 12.69 13.29
N LEU A 206 15.26 13.35 13.57
CA LEU A 206 14.19 13.50 12.59
C LEU A 206 14.62 14.44 11.45
N LYS A 207 14.50 13.95 10.22
CA LYS A 207 14.79 14.73 9.00
C LYS A 207 13.51 15.02 8.22
N VAL A 208 13.19 16.29 8.04
CA VAL A 208 12.15 16.73 7.11
C VAL A 208 12.78 17.17 5.80
N ILE A 209 12.31 16.61 4.68
CA ILE A 209 12.73 16.98 3.33
C ILE A 209 11.51 17.45 2.55
N ILE A 210 11.52 18.72 2.16
CA ILE A 210 10.49 19.33 1.32
C ILE A 210 11.05 19.48 -0.10
N ILE A 211 10.32 18.99 -1.08
CA ILE A 211 10.62 19.13 -2.51
C ILE A 211 9.41 19.82 -3.15
N SER A 212 9.44 21.14 -3.14
CA SER A 212 8.46 22.02 -3.76
C SER A 212 8.76 22.23 -5.26
N TRP A 213 7.85 22.91 -5.97
CA TRP A 213 7.93 23.20 -7.40
C TRP A 213 8.83 24.39 -7.73
#